data_AF-A0A5K4FEY5-F1
#
_entry.id   AF-A0A5K4FEY5-F1
#
_cell.length_a   1.000
_cell.length_b   1.000
_cell.length_c   1.000
_cell.angle_alpha   90.00
_cell.angle_beta   90.00
_cell.angle_gamma   90.00
#
_symmetry.space_group_name_H-M   'P 1'
#
loop_
_entity.id
_entity.type
_entity.pdbx_description
1 polymer ?
#
loop_
_entity_poly.entity_id
_entity_poly.type
_entity_poly.pdbx_seq_one_letter_code
_entity_poly.pdbx_strand_id
1 'polypeptide(L)'
;MVARTEDSLGNIMWWGLTPAINLAKCLDTYCSGDHFDDTNILCVGMGDSRHILRTLSSKFSGKNKFETFYLIEPFHGTYARQMLQLYTALETYTRVGLQGKI
;
A
#
# COMPACT_ATOMS: atom_id res chain seq x y z
N MET A 1 -14.35 10.35 -5.12
CA MET A 1 -15.11 9.24 -5.74
C MET A 1 -15.96 8.65 -4.63
N VAL A 2 -17.27 8.88 -4.66
CA VAL A 2 -18.20 8.35 -3.64
C VAL A 2 -18.66 6.99 -4.14
N ALA A 3 -18.31 5.92 -3.43
CA ALA A 3 -18.80 4.58 -3.75
C ALA A 3 -20.31 4.53 -3.48
N ARG A 4 -21.10 4.08 -4.46
CA ARG A 4 -22.54 3.90 -4.27
C ARG A 4 -22.76 2.58 -3.53
N THR A 5 -23.76 2.55 -2.66
CA THR A 5 -24.15 1.36 -1.85
C THR A 5 -24.46 0.13 -2.73
N GLU A 6 -24.89 0.36 -3.97
CA GLU A 6 -25.16 -0.66 -4.98
C GLU A 6 -23.90 -1.42 -5.41
N ASP A 7 -22.72 -0.77 -5.38
CA ASP A 7 -21.43 -1.40 -5.72
C ASP A 7 -20.88 -2.31 -4.60
N SER A 8 -21.53 -2.31 -3.42
CA SER A 8 -21.07 -3.02 -2.22
C SER A 8 -21.79 -4.35 -1.95
N LEU A 9 -22.91 -4.61 -2.64
CA LEU A 9 -23.66 -5.86 -2.52
C LEU A 9 -22.99 -6.95 -3.36
N GLY A 10 -22.02 -7.64 -2.77
CA GLY A 10 -21.28 -8.76 -3.39
C GLY A 10 -19.77 -8.55 -3.47
N ASN A 11 -19.28 -7.35 -3.13
CA ASN A 11 -17.86 -7.06 -3.07
C ASN A 11 -17.32 -7.36 -1.67
N ILE A 12 -16.71 -8.53 -1.48
CA ILE A 12 -16.00 -8.84 -0.23
C ILE A 12 -14.89 -7.80 -0.09
N MET A 13 -15.04 -6.89 0.87
CA MET A 13 -14.04 -5.84 1.09
C MET A 13 -12.85 -6.41 1.85
N TRP A 14 -11.94 -7.00 1.09
CA TRP A 14 -10.72 -7.60 1.63
C TRP A 14 -9.84 -6.61 2.41
N TRP A 15 -9.94 -5.31 2.10
CA TRP A 15 -9.02 -4.25 2.56
C TRP A 15 -9.70 -3.06 3.25
N GLY A 16 -11.02 -3.10 3.46
CA GLY A 16 -11.80 -2.00 4.05
C GLY A 16 -12.10 -0.83 3.08
N LEU A 17 -13.01 0.06 3.51
CA LEU A 17 -13.52 1.19 2.69
C LEU A 17 -12.62 2.42 2.71
N THR A 18 -11.71 2.51 3.67
CA THR A 18 -10.90 3.71 3.85
C THR A 18 -9.92 3.87 2.68
N PRO A 19 -9.75 5.08 2.13
CA PRO A 19 -8.74 5.33 1.13
C PRO A 19 -7.33 5.03 1.65
N ALA A 20 -6.47 4.53 0.76
CA ALA A 20 -5.07 4.31 1.10
C ALA A 20 -4.36 5.65 1.39
N ILE A 21 -3.77 5.78 2.58
CA ILE A 21 -2.90 6.88 2.95
C ILE A 21 -1.48 6.71 2.42
N ASN A 22 -0.76 7.84 2.29
CA ASN A 22 0.65 7.86 1.98
C ASN A 22 1.46 8.00 3.27
N LEU A 23 2.10 6.91 3.71
CA LEU A 23 2.90 6.84 4.93
C LEU A 23 4.07 7.84 4.95
N ALA A 24 4.69 8.11 3.79
CA ALA A 24 5.73 9.12 3.65
C ALA A 24 5.22 10.52 4.02
N LYS A 25 4.06 10.89 3.47
CA LYS A 25 3.44 12.18 3.74
C LYS A 25 3.00 12.31 5.20
N CYS A 26 2.56 11.19 5.80
CA CYS A 26 2.27 11.15 7.22
C CYS A 26 3.54 11.43 8.04
N LEU A 27 4.68 10.86 7.68
CA LEU A 27 5.95 11.16 8.34
C LEU A 27 6.28 12.65 8.26
N ASP A 28 6.19 13.28 7.08
CA ASP A 28 6.43 14.72 6.91
C ASP A 28 5.48 15.58 7.79
N THR A 29 4.26 15.10 8.00
CA THR A 29 3.23 15.83 8.77
C THR A 29 3.42 15.69 10.27
N TYR A 30 3.79 14.51 10.75
CA TYR A 30 3.83 14.18 12.18
C TYR A 30 5.23 14.22 12.78
N CYS A 31 6.28 14.14 11.96
CA CYS A 31 7.67 14.22 12.37
C CYS A 31 8.33 15.46 11.77
N SER A 32 8.32 16.56 12.53
CA SER A 32 9.03 17.79 12.19
C SER A 32 10.52 17.64 12.50
N GLY A 33 11.31 17.15 11.54
CA GLY A 33 12.75 17.00 11.66
C GLY A 33 13.40 16.76 10.30
N ASP A 34 14.73 16.89 10.22
CA ASP A 34 15.49 16.60 9.00
C ASP A 34 15.16 15.18 8.52
N HIS A 35 14.56 15.09 7.35
CA HIS A 35 14.24 13.81 6.72
C HIS A 35 15.55 13.16 6.30
N PHE A 36 15.90 12.05 6.94
CA PHE A 36 17.02 11.22 6.52
C PHE A 36 16.76 10.74 5.09
N ASP A 37 17.80 10.82 4.24
CA ASP A 37 17.73 10.40 2.84
C ASP A 37 17.20 8.97 2.71
N ASP A 38 17.53 8.09 3.67
CA ASP A 38 17.13 6.69 3.70
C ASP A 38 16.12 6.42 4.83
N THR A 39 14.84 6.37 4.46
CA THR A 39 13.76 6.07 5.43
C THR A 39 13.27 4.63 5.28
N ASN A 40 13.32 3.89 6.39
CA ASN A 40 12.74 2.55 6.52
C ASN A 40 11.40 2.62 7.25
N ILE A 41 10.40 1.89 6.77
CA ILE A 41 9.04 1.90 7.34
C ILE A 41 8.72 0.51 7.91
N LEU A 42 8.43 0.45 9.21
CA LEU A 42 7.93 -0.75 9.88
C LEU A 42 6.39 -0.66 10.05
N CYS A 43 5.69 -1.62 9.47
CA CYS A 43 4.24 -1.78 9.56
C CYS A 43 3.92 -2.97 10.48
N VAL A 44 3.23 -2.72 11.60
CA VAL A 44 2.83 -3.75 12.57
C VAL A 44 1.30 -3.88 12.56
N GLY A 45 0.78 -5.06 12.23
CA GLY A 45 -0.67 -5.33 12.14
C GLY A 45 -1.39 -4.49 11.09
N MET A 46 -0.65 -3.92 10.13
CA MET A 46 -1.22 -3.12 9.06
C MET A 46 -1.83 -4.07 8.04
N GLY A 47 -3.13 -4.36 8.15
CA GLY A 47 -3.83 -5.33 7.30
C GLY A 47 -4.08 -4.90 5.85
N ASP A 48 -3.75 -3.67 5.44
CA ASP A 48 -4.05 -3.13 4.11
C ASP A 48 -2.77 -2.71 3.35
N SER A 49 -2.33 -3.54 2.40
CA SER A 49 -1.15 -3.29 1.57
C SER A 49 -1.32 -2.14 0.56
N ARG A 50 -2.53 -1.61 0.37
CA ARG A 50 -2.73 -0.44 -0.51
C ARG A 50 -1.98 0.79 -0.02
N HIS A 51 -1.73 0.92 1.29
CA HIS A 51 -0.91 1.99 1.87
C HIS A 51 0.51 1.97 1.32
N ILE A 52 1.11 0.77 1.18
CA ILE A 52 2.45 0.59 0.63
C ILE A 52 2.46 1.01 -0.84
N LEU A 53 1.52 0.51 -1.64
CA LEU A 53 1.42 0.86 -3.06
C LEU A 53 1.17 2.37 -3.27
N ARG A 54 0.36 2.98 -2.39
CA ARG A 54 0.12 4.44 -2.42
C ARG A 54 1.39 5.23 -2.10
N THR A 55 2.17 4.78 -1.13
CA THR A 55 3.46 5.41 -0.80
C THR A 55 4.47 5.23 -1.92
N LEU A 56 4.62 4.03 -2.47
CA LEU A 56 5.53 3.74 -3.58
C LEU A 56 5.18 4.54 -4.84
N SER A 57 3.90 4.63 -5.21
CA SER A 57 3.49 5.40 -6.40
C SER A 57 3.77 6.90 -6.27
N SER A 58 3.68 7.45 -5.06
CA SER A 58 4.00 8.87 -4.82
C SER A 58 5.49 9.22 -4.99
N LYS A 59 6.38 8.22 -4.84
CA LYS A 59 7.84 8.38 -4.94
C LYS A 59 8.31 8.69 -6.36
N PHE A 60 7.55 8.30 -7.38
CA PHE A 60 7.90 8.57 -8.78
C PHE A 60 8.10 10.07 -9.09
N SER A 61 7.61 10.96 -8.22
CA SER A 61 7.77 12.42 -8.37
C SER A 61 9.06 13.03 -7.78
N GLY A 62 9.96 12.24 -7.18
CA GLY A 62 11.41 12.58 -7.19
C GLY A 62 12.08 13.20 -5.95
N LYS A 63 11.66 12.91 -4.70
CA LYS A 63 12.43 13.39 -3.51
C LYS A 63 12.67 12.42 -2.35
N ASN A 64 11.87 11.37 -2.16
CA ASN A 64 11.99 10.53 -0.95
C ASN A 64 12.54 9.14 -1.31
N LYS A 65 13.80 8.83 -0.96
CA LYS A 65 14.39 7.50 -1.15
C LYS A 65 13.98 6.56 0.01
N PHE A 66 12.75 6.08 -0.01
CA PHE A 66 12.40 4.94 0.86
C PHE A 66 13.15 3.70 0.38
N GLU A 67 13.91 3.06 1.27
CA GLU A 67 14.71 1.89 0.93
C GLU A 67 13.93 0.60 1.17
N THR A 68 13.28 0.44 2.35
CA THR A 68 12.66 -0.84 2.73
C THR A 68 11.37 -0.68 3.55
N PHE A 69 10.36 -1.51 3.22
CA PHE A 69 9.19 -1.75 4.06
C PHE A 69 9.36 -3.07 4.81
N TYR A 70 9.16 -3.05 6.13
CA TYR A 70 9.11 -4.22 7.00
C TYR A 70 7.66 -4.45 7.42
N LEU A 71 7.12 -5.64 7.20
CA LEU A 71 5.75 -5.98 7.58
C LEU A 71 5.76 -7.08 8.65
N ILE A 72 5.04 -6.83 9.75
CA ILE A 72 4.76 -7.80 10.79
C ILE A 72 3.24 -7.98 10.84
N GLU A 73 2.77 -9.15 10.44
CA GLU A 73 1.35 -9.49 10.41
C GLU A 73 1.13 -10.83 11.15
N PRO A 74 0.41 -10.85 12.28
CA PRO A 74 0.17 -12.09 13.03
C PRO A 74 -0.82 -13.04 12.34
N PHE A 75 -1.69 -12.55 11.46
CA PHE A 75 -2.72 -13.36 10.82
C PHE A 75 -2.31 -13.81 9.41
N HIS A 76 -2.03 -15.11 9.25
CA HIS A 76 -1.62 -15.73 7.99
C HIS A 76 -2.54 -15.39 6.80
N GLY A 77 -3.87 -15.36 7.02
CA GLY A 77 -4.83 -15.03 5.97
C GLY A 77 -4.73 -13.58 5.49
N THR A 78 -4.36 -12.65 6.35
CA THR A 78 -4.09 -11.26 5.97
C THR A 78 -2.75 -11.16 5.26
N TYR A 79 -1.71 -11.78 5.82
CA TYR A 79 -0.39 -11.82 5.22
C TYR A 79 -0.38 -12.39 3.79
N ALA A 80 -1.03 -13.53 3.56
CA ALA A 80 -1.11 -14.16 2.25
C ALA A 80 -1.79 -13.26 1.21
N ARG A 81 -2.88 -12.59 1.59
CA ARG A 81 -3.58 -11.65 0.70
C ARG A 81 -2.69 -10.44 0.37
N GLN A 82 -1.92 -9.94 1.34
CA GLN A 82 -1.03 -8.80 1.13
C GLN A 82 0.09 -9.15 0.17
N MET A 83 0.69 -10.33 0.36
CA MET A 83 1.69 -10.88 -0.54
C MET A 83 1.15 -11.01 -1.96
N LEU A 84 -0.05 -11.58 -2.13
CA LEU A 84 -0.67 -11.71 -3.44
C LEU A 84 -0.92 -10.35 -4.10
N GLN A 85 -1.47 -9.38 -3.35
CA GLN A 85 -1.74 -8.05 -3.89
C GLN A 85 -0.46 -7.34 -4.31
N LEU A 86 0.56 -7.34 -3.45
CA LEU A 86 1.85 -6.71 -3.74
C LEU A 86 2.55 -7.40 -4.91
N TYR A 87 2.55 -8.73 -4.95
CA TYR A 87 3.10 -9.52 -6.04
C TYR A 87 2.44 -9.15 -7.37
N THR A 88 1.11 -9.21 -7.45
CA THR A 88 0.37 -8.89 -8.68
C THR A 88 0.57 -7.43 -9.11
N ALA A 89 0.55 -6.48 -8.17
CA ALA A 89 0.73 -5.06 -8.47
C ALA A 89 2.13 -4.76 -9.04
N LEU A 90 3.16 -5.33 -8.42
CA LEU A 90 4.56 -5.11 -8.78
C LEU A 90 5.06 -6.03 -9.90
N GLU A 91 4.27 -7.02 -10.32
CA GLU A 91 4.60 -7.89 -11.44
C GLU A 91 4.76 -7.08 -12.74
N THR A 92 5.68 -7.51 -13.59
CA THR A 92 5.97 -6.81 -14.85
C THR A 92 4.85 -7.01 -15.87
N TYR A 93 4.61 -6.01 -16.72
CA TYR A 93 3.55 -6.05 -17.75
C TYR A 93 3.72 -7.18 -18.77
N THR A 94 4.91 -7.76 -18.87
CA THR A 94 5.21 -8.90 -19.74
C THR A 94 4.56 -10.20 -19.25
N ARG A 95 4.28 -10.32 -17.95
CA ARG A 95 3.69 -11.52 -17.33
C ARG A 95 2.22 -11.33 -16.97
N VAL A 96 1.83 -10.13 -16.56
CA VAL A 96 0.44 -9.80 -16.20
C VAL A 96 0.08 -8.45 -16.81
N GLY A 97 -0.86 -8.47 -17.77
CA GLY A 97 -1.42 -7.25 -18.36
C GLY A 97 -2.22 -6.43 -17.35
N LEU A 98 -2.52 -5.16 -17.66
CA LEU A 98 -3.25 -4.27 -16.74
C LEU A 98 -4.59 -4.86 -16.30
N GLN A 99 -5.28 -5.56 -17.19
CA GLN A 99 -6.56 -6.22 -16.94
C GLN A 99 -6.44 -7.36 -15.91
N GLY A 100 -5.27 -8.00 -15.79
CA GLY A 100 -5.00 -9.03 -14.79
C GLY A 100 -4.53 -8.49 -13.45
N LYS A 101 -4.32 -7.17 -13.34
CA LYS A 101 -3.94 -6.49 -12.10
C LYS A 101 -5.13 -5.86 -11.37
N ILE A 102 -6.31 -5.87 -11.98
CA ILE A 102 -7.55 -5.24 -11.49
C ILE A 102 -8.42 -6.29 -10.80
#